data_AF-A0A968H2Y3-F1
#
_entry.id   AF-A0A968H2Y3-F1
#
_cell.length_a   1.000
_cell.length_b   1.000
_cell.length_c   1.000
_cell.angle_alpha   90.00
_cell.angle_beta   90.00
_cell.angle_gamma   90.00
#
_symmetry.space_group_name_H-M   'P 1'
#
loop_
_entity.id
_entity.type
_entity.pdbx_description
1 polymer ?
#
loop_
_entity_poly.entity_id
_entity_poly.type
_entity_poly.pdbx_seq_one_letter_code
_entity_poly.pdbx_strand_id
1 'polypeptide(L)' 'MQQTRQTDSTASRSPVDDATYDLLQALTSKLEAIEAYQMYAEDEGVRDLFERLGREEQQHAEQLLTALRQRLGGRSGGSA' A
#
# COMPACT_ATOMS: atom_id res chain seq x y z
N MET A 1 34.71 -20.61 7.01
CA MET A 1 33.46 -21.33 7.33
C MET A 1 32.28 -20.44 6.94
N GLN A 2 31.73 -20.61 5.74
CA GLN A 2 30.49 -19.95 5.31
C GLN A 2 29.33 -20.75 5.90
N GLN A 3 28.50 -20.13 6.73
CA GLN A 3 27.32 -20.79 7.31
C GLN A 3 26.09 -20.33 6.53
N THR A 4 25.70 -21.16 5.57
CA THR A 4 24.46 -21.07 4.80
C THR A 4 23.29 -21.12 5.79
N ARG A 5 22.64 -19.99 6.05
CA ARG A 5 21.35 -19.96 6.74
C ARG A 5 20.28 -20.48 5.80
N GLN A 6 20.15 -21.81 5.73
CA GLN A 6 18.92 -22.45 5.32
C GLN A 6 17.89 -22.22 6.42
N THR A 7 17.10 -21.14 6.29
CA THR A 7 15.83 -21.02 7.00
C THR A 7 14.75 -21.50 6.05
N ASP A 8 14.57 -22.82 6.01
CA ASP A 8 13.38 -23.47 5.49
C ASP A 8 12.29 -23.33 6.55
N SER A 9 11.78 -22.11 6.71
CA SER A 9 10.55 -21.86 7.44
C SER A 9 9.43 -21.99 6.43
N THR A 10 8.44 -22.83 6.72
CA THR A 10 7.12 -22.87 6.09
C THR A 10 6.40 -21.53 6.32
N ALA A 11 6.97 -20.44 5.80
CA ALA A 11 6.32 -19.15 5.71
C ALA A 11 5.10 -19.42 4.83
N SER A 12 3.91 -19.24 5.40
CA SER A 12 2.66 -19.23 4.65
C SER A 12 2.92 -18.40 3.39
N ARG A 13 3.01 -19.07 2.24
CA ARG A 13 3.39 -18.39 1.01
C ARG A 13 2.22 -17.47 0.70
N SER A 14 2.48 -16.17 0.78
CA SER A 14 1.47 -15.16 0.47
C SER A 14 0.81 -15.52 -0.87
N PRO A 15 -0.53 -15.40 -1.00
CA PRO A 15 -1.21 -15.69 -2.26
C PRO A 15 -0.84 -14.71 -3.38
N VAL A 16 -0.08 -13.65 -3.06
CA VAL A 16 0.44 -12.67 -4.01
C VAL A 16 1.95 -12.56 -3.87
N ASP A 17 2.63 -12.19 -4.96
CA ASP A 17 4.08 -11.91 -4.92
C ASP A 17 4.41 -10.67 -4.08
N ASP A 18 5.67 -10.56 -3.66
CA ASP A 18 6.14 -9.51 -2.75
C ASP A 18 5.78 -8.11 -3.23
N ALA A 19 6.07 -7.79 -4.50
CA ALA A 19 5.80 -6.43 -4.96
C ALA A 19 4.31 -6.17 -5.27
N THR A 20 3.45 -7.19 -5.30
CA THR A 20 1.98 -7.00 -5.24
C THR A 20 1.55 -6.74 -3.80
N TYR A 21 2.12 -7.49 -2.86
CA TYR A 21 1.90 -7.29 -1.43
C TYR A 21 2.31 -5.87 -1.01
N ASP A 22 3.47 -5.39 -1.44
CA ASP A 22 3.97 -4.04 -1.13
C ASP A 22 3.00 -2.95 -1.60
N LEU A 23 2.45 -3.08 -2.81
CA LEU A 23 1.47 -2.12 -3.35
C LEU A 23 0.15 -2.16 -2.59
N LEU A 24 -0.33 -3.35 -2.23
CA LEU A 24 -1.53 -3.52 -1.40
C LEU A 24 -1.32 -2.87 -0.03
N GLN A 25 -0.20 -3.19 0.63
CA GLN A 25 0.12 -2.69 1.96
C GLN A 25 0.30 -1.17 1.97
N ALA A 26 1.00 -0.62 0.98
CA ALA A 26 1.16 0.83 0.84
C ALA A 26 -0.20 1.51 0.60
N LEU A 27 -1.06 0.94 -0.26
CA LEU A 27 -2.39 1.50 -0.51
C LEU A 27 -3.24 1.47 0.76
N THR A 28 -3.28 0.35 1.48
CA THR A 28 -3.99 0.23 2.77
C THR A 28 -3.52 1.29 3.74
N SER A 29 -2.21 1.45 3.92
CA SER A 29 -1.66 2.47 4.83
C SER A 29 -2.07 3.90 4.45
N LYS A 30 -2.19 4.22 3.16
CA LYS A 30 -2.67 5.53 2.71
C LYS A 30 -4.14 5.76 3.00
N LEU A 31 -4.97 4.73 2.83
CA LEU A 31 -6.39 4.81 3.15
C LEU A 31 -6.61 5.01 4.66
N GLU A 32 -5.87 4.27 5.50
CA GLU A 32 -5.88 4.45 6.96
C GLU A 32 -5.44 5.88 7.37
N ALA A 33 -4.42 6.42 6.71
CA ALA A 33 -3.96 7.79 6.96
C ALA A 33 -5.03 8.84 6.58
N ILE A 34 -5.73 8.66 5.45
CA ILE A 34 -6.84 9.55 5.04
C ILE A 34 -7.93 9.56 6.11
N GLU A 35 -8.35 8.39 6.58
CA GLU A 35 -9.36 8.27 7.64
C GLU A 35 -8.91 8.96 8.94
N ALA A 36 -7.67 8.73 9.35
CA ALA A 36 -7.11 9.38 10.54
C ALA A 36 -7.04 10.91 10.40
N TYR A 37 -6.62 11.42 9.24
CA TYR A 37 -6.50 12.85 9.00
C TYR A 37 -7.85 13.55 8.91
N GLN A 38 -8.88 12.89 8.39
CA GLN A 38 -10.25 13.40 8.45
C GLN A 38 -10.71 13.60 9.90
N MET A 39 -10.43 12.63 10.77
CA MET A 39 -10.76 12.72 12.20
C MET A 39 -9.96 13.84 12.89
N TYR A 40 -8.66 13.98 12.59
CA TYR A 40 -7.83 15.03 13.20
C TYR A 40 -8.16 16.44 12.70
N ALA A 41 -8.72 16.58 11.49
CA ALA A 41 -9.14 17.86 10.96
C ALA A 41 -10.38 18.46 11.67
N GLU A 42 -11.04 17.70 12.55
CA GLU A 42 -12.14 18.21 13.37
C GLU A 42 -11.67 19.34 14.32
N ASP A 43 -10.42 19.28 14.81
CA ASP A 43 -9.81 20.31 15.65
C ASP A 43 -9.38 21.53 14.81
N GLU A 44 -9.97 22.70 15.13
CA GLU A 44 -9.70 23.97 14.44
C GLU A 44 -8.22 24.38 14.47
N GLY A 45 -7.46 24.02 15.49
CA GLY A 45 -6.05 24.38 15.60
C GLY A 45 -5.13 23.69 14.60
N VAL A 46 -5.58 22.57 14.01
CA VAL A 46 -4.80 21.73 13.10
C VAL A 46 -5.53 21.36 11.81
N ARG A 47 -6.77 21.84 11.64
CA ARG A 47 -7.65 21.54 10.49
C ARG A 47 -6.96 21.71 9.15
N ASP A 48 -6.45 22.90 8.87
CA ASP A 48 -5.85 23.22 7.56
C ASP A 48 -4.66 22.31 7.23
N LEU A 49 -3.89 21.92 8.26
CA LEU A 49 -2.76 21.00 8.10
C LEU A 49 -3.26 19.61 7.70
N PHE A 50 -4.18 19.03 8.47
CA PHE A 50 -4.65 17.67 8.23
C PHE A 50 -5.50 17.56 6.96
N GLU A 51 -6.26 18.59 6.60
CA GLU A 51 -6.95 18.63 5.32
C GLU A 51 -5.96 18.62 4.14
N ARG A 52 -4.86 19.39 4.24
CA ARG A 52 -3.82 19.39 3.20
C ARG A 52 -3.15 18.03 3.10
N LEU A 53 -2.74 17.45 4.23
CA LEU A 53 -2.13 16.12 4.26
C LEU A 53 -3.08 15.06 3.70
N GLY A 54 -4.37 15.11 4.04
CA GLY A 54 -5.39 14.19 3.50
C GLY A 54 -5.52 14.26 1.98
N ARG A 55 -5.48 15.48 1.39
CA ARG A 55 -5.49 15.64 -0.07
C ARG A 55 -4.25 15.04 -0.74
N GLU A 56 -3.08 15.20 -0.13
CA GLU A 56 -1.83 14.59 -0.63
C GLU A 56 -1.91 13.06 -0.57
N GLU A 57 -2.41 12.50 0.53
CA GLU A 57 -2.56 11.04 0.65
C GLU A 57 -3.57 10.45 -0.32
N GLN A 58 -4.63 11.19 -0.66
CA GLN A 58 -5.55 10.79 -1.71
C GLN A 58 -4.84 10.67 -3.07
N GLN A 59 -4.01 11.63 -3.43
CA GLN A 59 -3.23 11.57 -4.68
C GLN A 59 -2.28 10.37 -4.70
N HIS A 60 -1.60 10.10 -3.58
CA HIS A 60 -0.74 8.92 -3.46
C HIS A 60 -1.52 7.60 -3.56
N ALA A 61 -2.70 7.51 -2.92
CA ALA A 61 -3.55 6.33 -2.99
C ALA A 61 -4.03 6.05 -4.42
N GLU A 62 -4.40 7.08 -5.18
CA GLU A 62 -4.80 6.96 -6.59
C GLU A 62 -3.65 6.43 -7.48
N GLN A 63 -2.42 6.90 -7.24
CA GLN A 63 -1.23 6.42 -7.95
C GLN A 63 -0.93 4.95 -7.62
N LEU A 64 -0.99 4.58 -6.34
CA LEU A 64 -0.79 3.19 -5.88
C LEU A 64 -1.85 2.25 -6.46
N LEU A 65 -3.13 2.67 -6.46
CA LEU A 65 -4.23 1.91 -7.05
C LEU A 65 -4.04 1.72 -8.56
N THR A 66 -3.56 2.74 -9.26
CA THR A 66 -3.27 2.66 -10.70
C THR A 66 -2.16 1.63 -10.97
N ALA A 67 -1.06 1.68 -10.22
CA ALA A 67 0.03 0.71 -10.34
C ALA A 67 -0.44 -0.72 -10.01
N LEU A 68 -1.24 -0.89 -8.96
CA LEU A 68 -1.81 -2.19 -8.59
C LEU A 68 -2.71 -2.75 -9.70
N ARG A 69 -3.58 -1.92 -10.28
CA ARG A 69 -4.46 -2.31 -11.41
C ARG A 69 -3.66 -2.76 -12.63
N GLN A 70 -2.61 -2.02 -12.99
CA GLN A 70 -1.73 -2.40 -14.10
C GLN A 70 -1.08 -3.78 -13.86
N ARG A 71 -0.63 -4.03 -12.62
CA ARG A 71 0.01 -5.29 -12.24
C ARG A 71 -0.96 -6.48 -12.22
N LEU A 72 -2.21 -6.25 -11.83
CA LEU A 72 -3.24 -7.27 -11.86
C LEU A 72 -3.76 -7.53 -13.28
N GLY A 73 -3.96 -6.48 -14.08
CA GLY A 73 -4.40 -6.58 -15.47
C GLY A 73 -3.35 -7.17 -16.42
N GLY A 74 -2.07 -6.86 -16.20
CA GLY A 74 -0.96 -7.44 -16.98
C GLY A 74 -0.75 -8.94 -16.76
N ARG A 75 -1.28 -9.50 -15.66
CA ARG A 75 -1.27 -10.95 -15.39
C ARG A 75 -2.34 -11.73 -16.14
N SER A 76 -3.41 -11.07 -16.58
CA SER A 76 -4.54 -11.70 -17.26
C SER A 76 -4.30 -11.97 -18.75
N GLY A 77 -3.16 -11.51 -19.32
CA GLY A 77 -2.84 -11.61 -20.75
C GLY A 77 -1.72 -12.60 -21.11
N GLY A 78 -1.22 -13.38 -20.16
CA GLY A 78 -0.08 -14.30 -20.35
C GLY A 78 -0.47 -15.78 -20.30
N SER A 79 -1.24 -16.24 -21.29
CA SER A 79 -1.40 -17.66 -21.63
C SER A 79 -1.68 -17.77 -23.13
N ALA A 80 -0.63 -18.02 -23.91
CA ALA A 80 -0.67 -18.50 -25.29
C ALA A 80 0.47 -19.51 -25.47
#